data_AF-A0A958HR11-F1
#
_entry.id   AF-A0A958HR11-F1
#
_cell.length_a   1.000
_cell.length_b   1.000
_cell.length_c   1.000
_cell.angle_alpha   90.00
_cell.angle_beta   90.00
_cell.angle_gamma   90.00
#
_symmetry.space_group_name_H-M   'P 1'
#
loop_
_entity.id
_entity.type
_entity.pdbx_description
1 polymer ?
#
loop_
_entity_poly.entity_id
_entity_poly.type
_entity_poly.pdbx_seq_one_letter_code
_entity_poly.pdbx_strand_id
1 'polypeptide(L)'
;MSRRFLFVSAILVMAALLAACAPPATPVPSEPAAQPAAAGEPGKLAVFGAYATAIEEPWDGVIHAALNKAMEDGRIDYTYTDDIGYAGDMERVLREVAEKNKPAIIFGDAFGNEEAVRRVAKDFPEIAFVFGSGGGPAEPNFSVFDNWIHEPAYLSGMLAGGLTKSNVIGVVGGLPVPEVNRIVNAFTAGAASVNPDVDVKTTFINSWFDPAAAKEAALAQIDAGADVLFAERFGVIEAAAENGLCSFGNMSDQKDLAPESVVSGPVWNMQPTVDYIVKQVEAGAYTAQDLKDFSMVAKGGADLAPINMDVTCGLTQELVDQVKAKEDEIKSGLFRVDITESPPASSAGQ
;
A
#
# COMPACT_ATOMS: atom_id res chain seq x y z
N MET A 1 63.72 -58.77 45.14
CA MET A 1 63.32 -58.91 43.71
C MET A 1 61.79 -58.87 43.62
N SER A 2 61.19 -57.77 44.08
CA SER A 2 60.67 -56.61 43.34
C SER A 2 59.46 -56.90 42.43
N ARG A 3 58.28 -56.81 43.04
CA ARG A 3 56.96 -56.55 42.46
C ARG A 3 56.45 -55.26 43.13
N ARG A 4 56.11 -54.22 42.35
CA ARG A 4 55.28 -53.04 42.71
C ARG A 4 55.09 -52.21 41.43
N PHE A 5 53.87 -52.15 40.89
CA PHE A 5 52.81 -51.13 41.10
C PHE A 5 53.03 -49.83 40.30
N LEU A 6 52.01 -49.51 39.49
CA LEU A 6 51.53 -48.23 38.93
C LEU A 6 52.46 -47.01 38.94
N PHE A 7 52.48 -46.24 37.85
CA PHE A 7 52.10 -44.80 37.84
C PHE A 7 52.19 -44.21 36.42
N VAL A 8 51.05 -43.67 35.98
CA VAL A 8 50.85 -42.41 35.22
C VAL A 8 52.08 -41.80 34.54
N SER A 9 52.03 -41.68 33.20
CA SER A 9 52.84 -40.72 32.46
C SER A 9 51.93 -39.68 31.81
N ALA A 10 51.97 -38.48 32.39
CA ALA A 10 51.58 -37.22 31.79
C ALA A 10 52.87 -36.43 31.52
N ILE A 11 53.00 -35.81 30.34
CA ILE A 11 53.77 -34.60 29.98
C ILE A 11 53.55 -34.41 28.46
N LEU A 12 52.65 -33.50 28.06
CA LEU A 12 52.89 -32.07 27.75
C LEU A 12 53.53 -31.83 26.37
N VAL A 13 52.70 -31.45 25.39
CA VAL A 13 53.06 -30.42 24.40
C VAL A 13 51.91 -29.41 24.37
N MET A 14 52.26 -28.20 24.77
CA MET A 14 51.43 -27.03 24.97
C MET A 14 51.66 -26.12 23.77
N ALA A 15 50.61 -25.79 23.01
CA ALA A 15 50.64 -24.67 22.08
C ALA A 15 49.22 -24.15 21.80
N ALA A 16 49.08 -22.82 21.93
CA ALA A 16 47.99 -21.97 21.45
C ALA A 16 46.69 -21.89 22.29
N LEU A 17 46.75 -21.08 23.35
CA LEU A 17 45.64 -20.27 23.85
C LEU A 17 46.10 -18.80 23.83
N LEU A 18 45.71 -18.05 22.80
CA LEU A 18 45.76 -16.59 22.72
C LEU A 18 45.00 -16.11 21.45
N ALA A 19 43.70 -15.90 21.59
CA ALA A 19 42.86 -14.99 20.79
C ALA A 19 41.48 -14.96 21.49
N ALA A 20 41.25 -14.12 22.49
CA ALA A 20 40.93 -12.69 22.39
C ALA A 20 39.64 -12.43 21.59
N CYS A 21 38.61 -12.05 22.33
CA CYS A 21 37.27 -11.67 21.93
C CYS A 21 37.21 -10.78 20.68
N ALA A 22 36.43 -11.21 19.68
CA ALA A 22 35.82 -10.32 18.70
C ALA A 22 34.31 -10.24 19.02
N PRO A 23 33.69 -9.05 19.07
CA PRO A 23 32.24 -8.94 19.20
C PRO A 23 31.55 -9.59 17.99
N PRO A 24 30.34 -10.18 18.17
CA PRO A 24 29.59 -10.76 17.06
C PRO A 24 29.36 -9.68 15.99
N ALA A 25 29.65 -10.04 14.74
CA ALA A 25 29.41 -9.17 13.60
C ALA A 25 27.92 -8.81 13.55
N THR A 26 27.63 -7.51 13.56
CA THR A 26 26.32 -6.98 13.19
C THR A 26 25.99 -7.45 11.77
N PRO A 27 24.78 -7.99 11.51
CA PRO A 27 24.40 -8.39 10.17
C PRO A 27 24.46 -7.17 9.25
N VAL A 28 25.20 -7.31 8.16
CA VAL A 28 25.21 -6.35 7.05
C VAL A 28 23.82 -6.40 6.40
N PRO A 29 23.19 -5.26 6.07
CA PRO A 29 21.94 -5.26 5.31
C PRO A 29 22.13 -6.06 4.03
N SER A 30 21.24 -7.02 3.80
CA SER A 30 21.19 -7.78 2.56
C SER A 30 20.92 -6.84 1.39
N GLU A 31 21.75 -6.96 0.35
CA GLU A 31 21.59 -6.29 -0.95
C GLU A 31 20.19 -6.62 -1.53
N PRO A 32 19.45 -5.65 -2.11
CA PRO A 32 18.13 -5.90 -2.65
C PRO A 32 18.15 -7.04 -3.67
N ALA A 33 17.26 -8.01 -3.49
CA ALA A 33 17.20 -9.19 -4.34
C ALA A 33 16.55 -8.84 -5.68
N ALA A 34 17.33 -8.37 -6.65
CA ALA A 34 16.87 -8.26 -8.03
C ALA A 34 16.53 -9.65 -8.58
N GLN A 35 15.29 -9.84 -9.04
CA GLN A 35 14.90 -11.08 -9.70
C GLN A 35 15.61 -11.17 -11.07
N PRO A 36 16.12 -12.35 -11.48
CA PRO A 36 16.79 -12.49 -12.77
C PRO A 36 15.85 -12.10 -13.91
N ALA A 37 16.31 -11.22 -14.80
CA ALA A 37 15.57 -10.87 -15.99
C ALA A 37 15.36 -12.12 -16.86
N ALA A 38 14.13 -12.62 -16.92
CA ALA A 38 13.73 -13.57 -17.95
C ALA A 38 13.80 -12.84 -19.29
N ALA A 39 14.55 -13.39 -20.24
CA ALA A 39 14.55 -12.89 -21.61
C ALA A 39 13.13 -13.07 -22.15
N GLY A 40 12.46 -11.96 -22.43
CA GLY A 40 11.07 -11.93 -22.84
C GLY A 40 10.77 -12.80 -24.06
N GLU A 41 9.57 -13.39 -24.10
CA GLU A 41 9.14 -14.13 -25.28
C GLU A 41 9.00 -13.16 -26.47
N PRO A 42 9.41 -13.55 -27.70
CA PRO A 42 9.32 -12.67 -28.85
C PRO A 42 7.89 -12.16 -29.07
N GLY A 43 7.67 -10.86 -28.85
CA GLY A 43 6.39 -10.18 -29.09
C GLY A 43 5.68 -9.62 -27.87
N LYS A 44 6.18 -9.83 -26.64
CA LYS A 44 5.63 -9.21 -25.42
C LYS A 44 6.35 -7.90 -25.07
N LEU A 45 5.63 -6.96 -24.44
CA LEU A 45 6.25 -5.74 -23.93
C LEU A 45 7.05 -6.04 -22.67
N ALA A 46 8.32 -5.65 -22.65
CA ALA A 46 9.14 -5.66 -21.44
C ALA A 46 8.71 -4.52 -20.52
N VAL A 47 8.37 -4.83 -19.27
CA VAL A 47 7.93 -3.88 -18.24
C VAL A 47 8.80 -4.03 -16.99
N PHE A 48 9.18 -2.90 -16.40
CA PHE A 48 9.92 -2.88 -15.14
C PHE A 48 9.13 -2.16 -14.04
N GLY A 49 9.12 -2.72 -12.84
CA GLY A 49 8.61 -2.08 -11.62
C GLY A 49 9.74 -1.52 -10.77
N ALA A 50 9.65 -0.25 -10.37
CA ALA A 50 10.62 0.41 -9.50
C ALA A 50 9.90 0.99 -8.27
N TYR A 51 10.05 0.33 -7.12
CA TYR A 51 9.31 0.68 -5.90
C TYR A 51 10.24 1.27 -4.85
N ALA A 52 9.84 2.39 -4.25
CA ALA A 52 10.61 3.02 -3.19
C ALA A 52 10.54 2.24 -1.88
N THR A 53 9.45 1.50 -1.62
CA THR A 53 9.29 0.64 -0.45
C THR A 53 9.17 -0.83 -0.84
N ALA A 54 9.03 -1.71 0.15
CA ALA A 54 8.85 -3.14 -0.09
C ALA A 54 7.45 -3.41 -0.65
N ILE A 55 7.31 -4.39 -1.56
CA ILE A 55 6.03 -4.71 -2.21
C ILE A 55 4.94 -5.23 -1.26
N GLU A 56 5.28 -5.58 -0.02
CA GLU A 56 4.30 -5.88 1.03
C GLU A 56 3.59 -4.64 1.56
N GLU A 57 4.13 -3.44 1.31
CA GLU A 57 3.43 -2.19 1.58
C GLU A 57 2.22 -2.06 0.64
N PRO A 58 1.03 -1.68 1.15
CA PRO A 58 -0.21 -1.69 0.37
C PRO A 58 -0.19 -0.96 -0.98
N TRP A 59 0.48 0.19 -1.08
CA TRP A 59 0.53 0.98 -2.30
C TRP A 59 1.34 0.26 -3.39
N ASP A 60 2.57 -0.14 -3.07
CA ASP A 60 3.47 -0.82 -4.01
C ASP A 60 2.91 -2.21 -4.38
N GLY A 61 2.30 -2.90 -3.41
CA GLY A 61 1.69 -4.21 -3.58
C GLY A 61 0.54 -4.22 -4.60
N VAL A 62 -0.31 -3.19 -4.64
CA VAL A 62 -1.41 -3.11 -5.62
C VAL A 62 -0.89 -2.94 -7.04
N ILE A 63 0.13 -2.10 -7.24
CA ILE A 63 0.77 -1.91 -8.55
C ILE A 63 1.42 -3.23 -8.99
N HIS A 64 2.18 -3.85 -8.09
CA HIS A 64 2.86 -5.12 -8.33
C HIS A 64 1.88 -6.24 -8.72
N ALA A 65 0.76 -6.36 -8.00
CA ALA A 65 -0.26 -7.36 -8.28
C ALA A 65 -0.90 -7.19 -9.68
N ALA A 66 -1.20 -5.96 -10.09
CA ALA A 66 -1.75 -5.69 -11.42
C ALA A 66 -0.77 -6.04 -12.55
N LEU A 67 0.53 -5.79 -12.35
CA LEU A 67 1.57 -6.15 -13.31
C LEU A 67 1.81 -7.67 -13.38
N ASN A 68 1.81 -8.36 -12.23
CA ASN A 68 1.86 -9.83 -12.21
C ASN A 68 0.67 -10.43 -12.94
N LYS A 69 -0.55 -9.90 -12.73
CA LYS A 69 -1.75 -10.36 -13.43
C LYS A 69 -1.60 -10.22 -14.95
N ALA A 70 -1.08 -9.09 -15.43
CA ALA A 70 -0.83 -8.88 -16.86
C ALA A 70 0.25 -9.83 -17.42
N MET A 71 1.27 -10.15 -16.62
CA MET A 71 2.30 -11.14 -16.97
C MET A 71 1.72 -12.56 -17.05
N GLU A 72 0.91 -12.97 -16.08
CA GLU A 72 0.22 -14.27 -16.04
C GLU A 72 -0.75 -14.45 -17.21
N ASP A 73 -1.42 -13.37 -17.62
CA ASP A 73 -2.26 -13.32 -18.82
C ASP A 73 -1.45 -13.35 -20.13
N GLY A 74 -0.11 -13.36 -20.04
CA GLY A 74 0.80 -13.44 -21.17
C GLY A 74 0.90 -12.16 -21.99
N ARG A 75 0.59 -11.00 -21.41
CA ARG A 75 0.58 -9.71 -22.12
C ARG A 75 1.91 -8.96 -22.03
N ILE A 76 2.62 -9.11 -20.91
CA ILE A 76 3.89 -8.43 -20.65
C ILE A 76 4.92 -9.41 -20.08
N ASP A 77 6.19 -9.04 -20.22
CA ASP A 77 7.27 -9.65 -19.45
C ASP A 77 7.69 -8.67 -18.36
N TYR A 78 7.43 -9.03 -17.10
CA TYR A 78 7.55 -8.13 -15.96
C TYR A 78 8.71 -8.53 -15.04
N THR A 79 9.52 -7.55 -14.66
CA THR A 79 10.59 -7.66 -13.67
C THR A 79 10.55 -6.44 -12.76
N TYR A 80 11.15 -6.49 -11.58
CA TYR A 80 11.10 -5.35 -10.67
C TYR A 80 12.27 -5.29 -9.70
N THR A 81 12.36 -4.16 -9.01
CA THR A 81 13.16 -3.96 -7.81
C THR A 81 12.34 -3.13 -6.84
N ASP A 82 12.29 -3.57 -5.58
CA ASP A 82 11.64 -2.90 -4.48
C ASP A 82 12.64 -2.52 -3.39
N ASP A 83 12.16 -1.84 -2.35
CA ASP A 83 12.97 -1.32 -1.25
C ASP A 83 14.17 -0.48 -1.73
N ILE A 84 13.98 0.26 -2.82
CA ILE A 84 15.02 1.15 -3.38
C ILE A 84 15.31 2.32 -2.44
N GLY A 85 14.29 2.74 -1.69
CA GLY A 85 14.36 3.85 -0.75
C GLY A 85 14.40 5.23 -1.39
N TYR A 86 14.62 6.24 -0.53
CA TYR A 86 14.58 7.66 -0.87
C TYR A 86 15.96 8.34 -0.81
N ALA A 87 17.02 7.57 -0.58
CA ALA A 87 18.38 8.08 -0.34
C ALA A 87 19.21 8.29 -1.62
N GLY A 88 18.56 8.36 -2.79
CA GLY A 88 19.18 8.64 -4.09
C GLY A 88 19.48 7.42 -4.95
N ASP A 89 19.19 6.20 -4.49
CA ASP A 89 19.40 4.97 -5.27
C ASP A 89 18.44 4.84 -6.46
N MET A 90 17.25 5.45 -6.39
CA MET A 90 16.23 5.41 -7.45
C MET A 90 16.76 5.88 -8.81
N GLU A 91 17.50 7.00 -8.86
CA GLU A 91 18.07 7.48 -10.13
C GLU A 91 19.04 6.45 -10.72
N ARG A 92 19.93 5.89 -9.89
CA ARG A 92 20.93 4.91 -10.33
C ARG A 92 20.26 3.66 -10.90
N VAL A 93 19.29 3.10 -10.18
CA VAL A 93 18.55 1.89 -10.58
C VAL A 93 17.81 2.12 -11.90
N LEU A 94 17.06 3.23 -12.00
CA LEU A 94 16.30 3.54 -13.21
C LEU A 94 17.20 3.75 -14.44
N ARG A 95 18.35 4.43 -14.29
CA ARG A 95 19.32 4.58 -15.39
C ARG A 95 19.91 3.25 -15.82
N GLU A 96 20.31 2.42 -14.86
CA GLU A 96 20.88 1.10 -15.16
C GLU A 96 19.88 0.22 -15.94
N VAL A 97 18.62 0.19 -15.51
CA VAL A 97 17.55 -0.55 -16.18
C VAL A 97 17.26 0.03 -17.56
N ALA A 98 17.16 1.35 -17.69
CA ALA A 98 16.90 2.01 -18.97
C ALA A 98 18.02 1.74 -19.98
N GLU A 99 19.28 1.76 -19.56
CA GLU A 99 20.43 1.53 -20.45
C GLU A 99 20.60 0.06 -20.85
N LYS A 100 20.50 -0.85 -19.88
CA LYS A 100 20.80 -2.28 -20.07
C LYS A 100 19.60 -3.07 -20.61
N ASN A 101 18.43 -2.86 -20.01
CA ASN A 101 17.26 -3.69 -20.26
C ASN A 101 16.32 -3.05 -21.28
N LYS A 102 16.30 -1.72 -21.36
CA LYS A 102 15.48 -0.94 -22.30
C LYS A 102 14.01 -1.39 -22.31
N PRO A 103 13.34 -1.42 -21.14
CA PRO A 103 11.94 -1.81 -21.09
C PRO A 103 11.09 -0.83 -21.89
N ALA A 104 9.95 -1.29 -22.39
CA ALA A 104 8.98 -0.42 -23.06
C ALA A 104 8.26 0.48 -22.05
N ILE A 105 8.05 0.00 -20.82
CA ILE A 105 7.35 0.70 -19.75
C ILE A 105 8.10 0.53 -18.42
N ILE A 106 8.15 1.60 -17.62
CA ILE A 106 8.54 1.54 -16.22
C ILE A 106 7.37 2.05 -15.37
N PHE A 107 6.92 1.21 -14.44
CA PHE A 107 5.94 1.55 -13.40
C PHE A 107 6.63 1.75 -12.05
N GLY A 108 6.01 2.53 -11.16
CA GLY A 108 6.52 2.72 -9.81
C GLY A 108 5.85 3.86 -9.06
N ASP A 109 6.50 4.30 -8.00
CA ASP A 109 6.14 5.48 -7.21
C ASP A 109 7.30 6.49 -7.19
N ALA A 110 6.97 7.77 -7.42
CA ALA A 110 7.95 8.82 -7.58
C ALA A 110 7.97 9.78 -6.39
N PHE A 111 6.99 9.78 -5.47
CA PHE A 111 6.80 10.81 -4.43
C PHE A 111 8.09 11.42 -3.84
N GLY A 112 8.79 10.68 -2.98
CA GLY A 112 10.04 11.16 -2.38
C GLY A 112 11.24 11.18 -3.33
N ASN A 113 11.09 10.60 -4.53
CA ASN A 113 12.11 10.46 -5.57
C ASN A 113 11.81 11.32 -6.83
N GLU A 114 10.90 12.30 -6.73
CA GLU A 114 10.19 12.89 -7.88
C GLU A 114 11.15 13.50 -8.92
N GLU A 115 12.10 14.30 -8.43
CA GLU A 115 13.10 14.94 -9.29
C GLU A 115 14.05 13.94 -9.95
N ALA A 116 14.38 12.85 -9.25
CA ALA A 116 15.25 11.79 -9.75
C ALA A 116 14.57 11.04 -10.89
N VAL A 117 13.34 10.54 -10.67
CA VAL A 117 12.60 9.78 -11.68
C VAL A 117 12.35 10.62 -12.94
N ARG A 118 11.92 11.89 -12.79
CA ARG A 118 11.67 12.78 -13.94
C ARG A 118 12.93 13.09 -14.74
N ARG A 119 14.09 13.22 -14.08
CA ARG A 119 15.38 13.44 -14.75
C ARG A 119 15.74 12.25 -15.62
N VAL A 120 15.55 11.03 -15.13
CA VAL A 120 15.77 9.82 -15.92
C VAL A 120 14.76 9.73 -17.06
N ALA A 121 13.47 9.97 -16.80
CA ALA A 121 12.45 9.93 -17.84
C ALA A 121 12.77 10.83 -19.04
N LYS A 122 13.29 12.03 -18.77
CA LYS A 122 13.73 12.98 -19.80
C LYS A 122 14.89 12.47 -20.66
N ASP A 123 15.81 11.71 -20.07
CA ASP A 123 16.98 11.19 -20.76
C ASP A 123 16.65 9.96 -21.63
N PHE A 124 15.52 9.29 -21.38
CA PHE A 124 15.05 8.09 -22.09
C PHE A 124 13.61 8.28 -22.63
N PRO A 125 13.39 9.21 -23.57
CA PRO A 125 12.05 9.58 -24.06
C PRO A 125 11.30 8.46 -24.79
N GLU A 126 11.97 7.37 -25.16
CA GLU A 126 11.41 6.18 -25.80
C GLU A 126 10.72 5.22 -24.82
N ILE A 127 10.99 5.33 -23.52
CA ILE A 127 10.42 4.49 -22.48
C ILE A 127 9.21 5.20 -21.88
N ALA A 128 8.08 4.50 -21.73
CA ALA A 128 6.94 5.04 -21.00
C ALA A 128 7.20 4.99 -19.49
N PHE A 129 7.27 6.14 -18.82
CA PHE A 129 7.33 6.21 -17.36
C PHE A 129 5.93 6.48 -16.81
N VAL A 130 5.44 5.58 -15.96
CA VAL A 130 4.10 5.65 -15.38
C VAL A 130 4.20 5.54 -13.87
N PHE A 131 4.13 6.66 -13.16
CA PHE A 131 4.50 6.73 -11.75
C PHE A 131 3.41 7.32 -10.85
N GLY A 132 3.28 6.77 -9.65
CA GLY A 132 2.59 7.41 -8.54
C GLY A 132 3.26 8.73 -8.20
N SER A 133 2.56 9.86 -8.25
CA SER A 133 3.20 11.17 -8.14
C SER A 133 2.27 12.23 -7.55
N GLY A 134 2.84 13.14 -6.76
CA GLY A 134 2.17 14.37 -6.33
C GLY A 134 2.26 15.51 -7.35
N GLY A 135 2.98 15.33 -8.45
CA GLY A 135 3.13 16.29 -9.54
C GLY A 135 2.26 15.95 -10.76
N GLY A 136 2.16 16.89 -11.71
CA GLY A 136 1.46 16.65 -12.98
C GLY A 136 2.28 15.83 -14.00
N PRO A 137 1.66 15.34 -15.08
CA PRO A 137 2.40 14.64 -16.14
C PRO A 137 3.46 15.54 -16.79
N ALA A 138 4.49 14.93 -17.37
CA ALA A 138 5.53 15.65 -18.11
C ALA A 138 5.85 14.99 -19.44
N GLU A 139 5.71 15.77 -20.51
CA GLU A 139 6.06 15.36 -21.87
C GLU A 139 7.56 15.04 -22.01
N PRO A 140 7.92 14.07 -22.87
CA PRO A 140 7.03 13.31 -23.75
C PRO A 140 6.42 12.05 -23.11
N ASN A 141 6.98 11.57 -22.00
CA ASN A 141 6.85 10.17 -21.62
C ASN A 141 6.54 9.89 -20.15
N PHE A 142 6.31 10.91 -19.32
CA PHE A 142 6.07 10.76 -17.89
C PHE A 142 4.59 10.95 -17.54
N SER A 143 3.86 9.85 -17.44
CA SER A 143 2.48 9.82 -16.94
C SER A 143 2.47 9.68 -15.42
N VAL A 144 1.42 10.25 -14.82
CA VAL A 144 1.24 10.23 -13.37
C VAL A 144 -0.08 9.58 -12.99
N PHE A 145 -0.12 8.95 -11.83
CA PHE A 145 -1.34 8.50 -11.19
C PHE A 145 -1.27 8.75 -9.67
N ASP A 146 -2.43 8.58 -9.03
CA ASP A 146 -2.56 8.52 -7.58
C ASP A 146 -3.72 7.53 -7.24
N ASN A 147 -3.88 7.09 -6.00
CA ASN A 147 -4.99 6.23 -5.59
C ASN A 147 -6.27 7.06 -5.31
N TRP A 148 -7.19 7.07 -6.26
CA TRP A 148 -8.41 7.87 -6.12
C TRP A 148 -9.54 7.12 -5.40
N ILE A 149 -9.21 6.40 -4.31
CA ILE A 149 -10.12 5.53 -3.54
C ILE A 149 -11.00 6.23 -2.49
N HIS A 150 -11.06 7.57 -2.54
CA HIS A 150 -11.96 8.37 -1.70
C HIS A 150 -13.45 8.03 -1.87
N GLU A 151 -13.86 7.61 -3.06
CA GLU A 151 -15.24 7.21 -3.35
C GLU A 151 -15.67 5.99 -2.51
N PRO A 152 -14.96 4.84 -2.53
CA PRO A 152 -15.28 3.73 -1.64
C PRO A 152 -14.92 3.99 -0.16
N ALA A 153 -14.01 4.92 0.15
CA ALA A 153 -13.78 5.36 1.52
C ALA A 153 -15.00 6.07 2.12
N TYR A 154 -15.68 6.92 1.34
CA TYR A 154 -16.95 7.52 1.72
C TYR A 154 -18.03 6.47 2.00
N LEU A 155 -18.14 5.45 1.13
CA LEU A 155 -19.08 4.34 1.33
C LEU A 155 -18.75 3.53 2.60
N SER A 156 -17.47 3.27 2.85
CA SER A 156 -17.00 2.65 4.11
C SER A 156 -17.38 3.50 5.32
N GLY A 157 -17.25 4.82 5.19
CA GLY A 157 -17.69 5.78 6.20
C GLY A 157 -19.18 5.68 6.51
N MET A 158 -20.03 5.64 5.48
CA MET A 158 -21.48 5.47 5.66
C MET A 158 -21.82 4.20 6.45
N LEU A 159 -21.17 3.07 6.13
CA LEU A 159 -21.30 1.83 6.89
C LEU A 159 -20.86 2.04 8.35
N ALA A 160 -19.70 2.67 8.60
CA ALA A 160 -19.21 2.93 9.95
C ALA A 160 -20.15 3.82 10.77
N GLY A 161 -20.70 4.89 10.18
CA GLY A 161 -21.63 5.80 10.82
C GLY A 161 -22.95 5.12 11.23
N GLY A 162 -23.44 4.16 10.43
CA GLY A 162 -24.63 3.36 10.80
C GLY A 162 -24.33 2.20 11.76
N LEU A 163 -23.07 1.75 11.85
CA LEU A 163 -22.66 0.66 12.74
C LEU A 163 -22.38 1.13 14.16
N THR A 164 -21.69 2.26 14.33
CA THR A 164 -21.29 2.77 15.65
C THR A 164 -22.47 2.90 16.61
N LYS A 165 -22.23 2.54 17.87
CA LYS A 165 -23.16 2.65 19.01
C LYS A 165 -22.69 3.69 20.02
N SER A 166 -21.39 3.94 20.10
CA SER A 166 -20.79 4.97 20.95
C SER A 166 -20.79 6.37 20.31
N ASN A 167 -21.08 6.46 19.01
CA ASN A 167 -20.82 7.63 18.16
C ASN A 167 -19.33 7.98 18.05
N VAL A 168 -18.42 7.14 18.53
CA VAL A 168 -16.98 7.37 18.40
C VAL A 168 -16.43 6.30 17.46
N ILE A 169 -15.77 6.73 16.39
CA ILE A 169 -15.08 5.83 15.46
C ILE A 169 -13.61 6.23 15.34
N GLY A 170 -12.75 5.26 15.09
CA GLY A 170 -11.31 5.47 15.01
C GLY A 170 -10.77 5.35 13.60
N VAL A 171 -9.73 6.12 13.29
CA VAL A 171 -8.97 6.08 12.05
C VAL A 171 -7.49 6.12 12.40
N VAL A 172 -6.73 5.15 11.92
CA VAL A 172 -5.27 5.12 12.10
C VAL A 172 -4.60 5.14 10.73
N GLY A 173 -3.99 6.27 10.39
CA GLY A 173 -3.31 6.52 9.12
C GLY A 173 -1.79 6.50 9.23
N GLY A 174 -1.11 6.37 8.08
CA GLY A 174 0.35 6.42 8.00
C GLY A 174 0.94 7.80 8.26
N LEU A 175 0.95 8.64 7.22
CA LEU A 175 1.47 10.01 7.23
C LEU A 175 0.38 11.00 6.79
N PRO A 176 0.33 12.23 7.32
CA PRO A 176 -0.70 13.21 7.00
C PRO A 176 -0.46 13.93 5.66
N VAL A 177 -0.29 13.16 4.59
CA VAL A 177 -0.08 13.67 3.21
C VAL A 177 -1.43 13.81 2.47
N PRO A 178 -1.49 14.54 1.34
CA PRO A 178 -2.72 14.74 0.58
C PRO A 178 -3.52 13.46 0.32
N GLU A 179 -2.84 12.38 -0.07
CA GLU A 179 -3.44 11.08 -0.37
C GLU A 179 -4.17 10.46 0.85
N VAL A 180 -3.46 10.23 1.95
CA VAL A 180 -4.09 9.71 3.18
C VAL A 180 -5.19 10.65 3.68
N ASN A 181 -4.94 11.97 3.68
CA ASN A 181 -5.93 12.96 4.14
C ASN A 181 -7.23 12.86 3.34
N ARG A 182 -7.13 12.70 2.02
CA ARG A 182 -8.28 12.54 1.12
C ARG A 182 -9.13 11.33 1.49
N ILE A 183 -8.50 10.19 1.77
CA ILE A 183 -9.19 8.96 2.15
C ILE A 183 -9.87 9.13 3.52
N VAL A 184 -9.14 9.65 4.52
CA VAL A 184 -9.65 9.86 5.88
C VAL A 184 -10.80 10.87 5.91
N ASN A 185 -10.68 11.98 5.17
CA ASN A 185 -11.73 12.98 5.08
C ASN A 185 -12.99 12.43 4.41
N ALA A 186 -12.85 11.63 3.35
CA ALA A 186 -13.99 11.00 2.69
C ALA A 186 -14.70 9.99 3.61
N PHE A 187 -13.95 9.15 4.33
CA PHE A 187 -14.49 8.25 5.35
C PHE A 187 -15.26 9.02 6.44
N THR A 188 -14.66 10.10 6.95
CA THR A 188 -15.28 10.98 7.96
C THR A 188 -16.59 11.57 7.43
N ALA A 189 -16.58 12.12 6.22
CA ALA A 189 -17.78 12.70 5.59
C ALA A 189 -18.88 11.65 5.36
N GLY A 190 -18.50 10.44 4.95
CA GLY A 190 -19.41 9.30 4.80
C GLY A 190 -20.09 8.94 6.11
N ALA A 191 -19.32 8.83 7.20
CA ALA A 191 -19.85 8.55 8.53
C ALA A 191 -20.82 9.63 9.01
N ALA A 192 -20.42 10.90 8.87
CA ALA A 192 -21.26 12.05 9.24
C ALA A 192 -22.56 12.14 8.43
N SER A 193 -22.58 11.63 7.19
CA SER A 193 -23.78 11.63 6.35
C SER A 193 -24.89 10.70 6.85
N VAL A 194 -24.53 9.64 7.59
CA VAL A 194 -25.46 8.68 8.19
C VAL A 194 -25.69 9.00 9.67
N ASN A 195 -24.64 9.41 10.38
CA ASN A 195 -24.68 9.76 11.79
C ASN A 195 -24.04 11.15 12.00
N PRO A 196 -24.84 12.23 12.02
CA PRO A 196 -24.32 13.59 12.21
C PRO A 196 -23.64 13.84 13.56
N ASP A 197 -23.86 12.99 14.55
CA ASP A 197 -23.29 13.10 15.90
C ASP A 197 -21.97 12.32 16.06
N VAL A 198 -21.46 11.71 14.98
CA VAL A 198 -20.23 10.91 15.02
C VAL A 198 -18.99 11.76 15.31
N ASP A 199 -18.16 11.31 16.23
CA ASP A 199 -16.84 11.84 16.60
C ASP A 199 -15.75 10.90 16.05
N VAL A 200 -15.00 11.38 15.07
CA VAL A 200 -13.95 10.59 14.39
C VAL A 200 -12.60 10.88 15.02
N LYS A 201 -12.01 9.88 15.68
CA LYS A 201 -10.65 9.93 16.23
C LYS A 201 -9.63 9.57 15.17
N THR A 202 -8.83 10.53 14.72
CA THR A 202 -7.74 10.28 13.75
C THR A 202 -6.38 10.34 14.42
N THR A 203 -5.57 9.29 14.23
CA THR A 203 -4.17 9.23 14.64
C THR A 203 -3.29 8.89 13.43
N PHE A 204 -2.19 9.61 13.24
CA PHE A 204 -1.16 9.27 12.25
C PHE A 204 0.06 8.67 12.93
N ILE A 205 0.52 7.50 12.49
CA ILE A 205 1.69 6.81 13.07
C ILE A 205 3.03 7.39 12.61
N ASN A 206 3.00 8.29 11.63
CA ASN A 206 4.18 8.91 11.01
C ASN A 206 5.15 7.89 10.38
N SER A 207 4.60 6.80 9.85
CA SER A 207 5.31 5.73 9.14
C SER A 207 4.41 5.16 8.03
N TRP A 208 5.00 4.72 6.93
CA TRP A 208 4.28 4.01 5.86
C TRP A 208 3.98 2.56 6.26
N PHE A 209 4.88 1.93 7.02
CA PHE A 209 4.73 0.53 7.41
C PHE A 209 5.27 0.30 8.83
N ASP A 210 4.37 0.32 9.82
CA ASP A 210 4.64 -0.09 11.20
C ASP A 210 3.36 -0.67 11.83
N PRO A 211 3.09 -1.97 11.62
CA PRO A 211 1.87 -2.59 12.13
C PRO A 211 1.75 -2.57 13.65
N ALA A 212 2.88 -2.58 14.38
CA ALA A 212 2.88 -2.55 15.84
C ALA A 212 2.42 -1.17 16.36
N ALA A 213 2.97 -0.09 15.81
CA ALA A 213 2.55 1.27 16.15
C ALA A 213 1.09 1.53 15.77
N ALA A 214 0.64 1.01 14.62
CA ALA A 214 -0.76 1.11 14.20
C ALA A 214 -1.72 0.38 15.14
N LYS A 215 -1.35 -0.82 15.60
CA LYS A 215 -2.10 -1.58 16.60
C LYS A 215 -2.19 -0.82 17.93
N GLU A 216 -1.08 -0.25 18.41
CA GLU A 216 -1.05 0.55 19.64
C GLU A 216 -1.95 1.80 19.54
N ALA A 217 -1.88 2.53 18.42
CA ALA A 217 -2.74 3.69 18.17
C ALA A 217 -4.24 3.31 18.14
N ALA A 218 -4.57 2.18 17.52
CA ALA A 218 -5.94 1.65 17.48
C ALA A 218 -6.46 1.30 18.88
N LEU A 219 -5.66 0.60 19.70
CA LEU A 219 -6.02 0.28 21.08
C LEU A 219 -6.29 1.55 21.91
N ALA A 220 -5.48 2.60 21.74
CA ALA A 220 -5.71 3.87 22.42
C ALA A 220 -7.03 4.55 22.01
N GLN A 221 -7.45 4.41 20.74
CA GLN A 221 -8.74 4.91 20.27
C GLN A 221 -9.91 4.09 20.83
N ILE A 222 -9.75 2.76 20.92
CA ILE A 222 -10.72 1.85 21.55
C ILE A 222 -10.91 2.21 23.03
N ASP A 223 -9.81 2.43 23.77
CA ASP A 223 -9.84 2.88 25.17
C ASP A 223 -10.53 4.25 25.32
N ALA A 224 -10.47 5.10 24.28
CA ALA A 224 -11.16 6.38 24.20
C ALA A 224 -12.63 6.26 23.73
N GLY A 225 -13.15 5.03 23.54
CA GLY A 225 -14.55 4.75 23.24
C GLY A 225 -14.86 4.44 21.78
N ALA A 226 -13.85 4.38 20.90
CA ALA A 226 -14.09 4.01 19.50
C ALA A 226 -14.58 2.56 19.38
N ASP A 227 -15.69 2.34 18.70
CA ASP A 227 -16.30 1.01 18.54
C ASP A 227 -16.32 0.47 17.09
N VAL A 228 -15.86 1.29 16.15
CA VAL A 228 -15.62 0.93 14.75
C VAL A 228 -14.33 1.59 14.30
N LEU A 229 -13.43 0.83 13.66
CA LEU A 229 -12.13 1.34 13.22
C LEU A 229 -11.95 1.32 11.69
N PHE A 230 -11.30 2.34 11.14
CA PHE A 230 -10.78 2.33 9.78
C PHE A 230 -9.27 2.06 9.80
N ALA A 231 -8.91 0.91 9.24
CA ALA A 231 -7.56 0.39 9.14
C ALA A 231 -6.87 0.87 7.86
N GLU A 232 -6.52 2.14 7.81
CA GLU A 232 -5.71 2.68 6.72
C GLU A 232 -4.30 2.03 6.71
N ARG A 233 -3.84 1.52 7.87
CA ARG A 233 -2.62 0.72 8.05
C ARG A 233 -2.90 -0.65 8.66
N PHE A 234 -2.05 -1.63 8.33
CA PHE A 234 -2.04 -2.95 8.98
C PHE A 234 -1.84 -2.84 10.49
N GLY A 235 -2.35 -3.80 11.26
CA GLY A 235 -2.32 -3.81 12.73
C GLY A 235 -3.62 -3.30 13.39
N VAL A 236 -4.36 -2.42 12.71
CA VAL A 236 -5.64 -1.88 13.21
C VAL A 236 -6.75 -2.94 13.18
N ILE A 237 -6.82 -3.74 12.12
CA ILE A 237 -7.77 -4.87 12.01
C ILE A 237 -7.56 -5.86 13.16
N GLU A 238 -6.31 -6.16 13.50
CA GLU A 238 -5.96 -7.05 14.61
C GLU A 238 -6.44 -6.47 15.95
N ALA A 239 -6.19 -5.18 16.21
CA ALA A 239 -6.70 -4.50 17.40
C ALA A 239 -8.24 -4.55 17.51
N ALA A 240 -8.95 -4.30 16.41
CA ALA A 240 -10.40 -4.37 16.38
C ALA A 240 -10.90 -5.78 16.67
N ALA A 241 -10.35 -6.79 15.99
CA ALA A 241 -10.75 -8.19 16.13
C ALA A 241 -10.52 -8.73 17.55
N GLU A 242 -9.37 -8.43 18.18
CA GLU A 242 -9.06 -8.83 19.56
C GLU A 242 -10.03 -8.24 20.59
N ASN A 243 -10.66 -7.11 20.26
CA ASN A 243 -11.64 -6.44 21.11
C ASN A 243 -13.10 -6.71 20.68
N GLY A 244 -13.33 -7.60 19.71
CA GLY A 244 -14.67 -7.93 19.21
C GLY A 244 -15.36 -6.75 18.52
N LEU A 245 -14.59 -5.82 17.96
CA LEU A 245 -15.07 -4.64 17.24
C LEU A 245 -14.97 -4.85 15.73
N CYS A 246 -15.71 -4.02 14.99
CA CYS A 246 -15.66 -4.03 13.54
C CYS A 246 -14.60 -3.10 12.99
N SER A 247 -14.05 -3.47 11.84
CA SER A 247 -13.06 -2.69 11.13
C SER A 247 -13.34 -2.62 9.64
N PHE A 248 -12.73 -1.62 8.99
CA PHE A 248 -12.69 -1.49 7.54
C PHE A 248 -11.23 -1.53 7.10
N GLY A 249 -10.91 -2.34 6.08
CA GLY A 249 -9.58 -2.39 5.50
C GLY A 249 -9.30 -1.22 4.55
N ASN A 250 -8.13 -1.19 3.92
CA ASN A 250 -7.76 -0.19 2.91
C ASN A 250 -6.87 -0.78 1.81
N MET A 251 -6.96 -0.19 0.61
CA MET A 251 -6.28 -0.55 -0.65
C MET A 251 -6.58 -1.94 -1.23
N SER A 252 -6.92 -2.94 -0.43
CA SER A 252 -7.28 -4.30 -0.90
C SER A 252 -8.41 -4.91 -0.06
N ASP A 253 -8.99 -6.02 -0.55
CA ASP A 253 -9.93 -6.80 0.26
C ASP A 253 -9.15 -7.54 1.36
N GLN A 254 -9.42 -7.12 2.59
CA GLN A 254 -8.72 -7.60 3.79
C GLN A 254 -9.61 -8.48 4.67
N LYS A 255 -10.77 -8.95 4.16
CA LYS A 255 -11.71 -9.78 4.93
C LYS A 255 -11.05 -10.96 5.62
N ASP A 256 -10.15 -11.65 4.92
CA ASP A 256 -9.51 -12.87 5.42
C ASP A 256 -8.60 -12.67 6.63
N LEU A 257 -8.19 -11.42 6.92
CA LEU A 257 -7.39 -11.11 8.10
C LEU A 257 -8.20 -11.22 9.40
N ALA A 258 -9.49 -10.87 9.36
CA ALA A 258 -10.40 -11.04 10.48
C ALA A 258 -11.86 -11.15 9.97
N PRO A 259 -12.31 -12.35 9.54
CA PRO A 259 -13.60 -12.55 8.87
C PRO A 259 -14.84 -12.17 9.69
N GLU A 260 -14.72 -12.06 11.01
CA GLU A 260 -15.80 -11.67 11.93
C GLU A 260 -15.76 -10.18 12.32
N SER A 261 -14.71 -9.45 11.92
CA SER A 261 -14.47 -8.04 12.24
C SER A 261 -14.48 -7.14 10.99
N VAL A 262 -13.85 -7.56 9.90
CA VAL A 262 -13.73 -6.75 8.69
C VAL A 262 -15.06 -6.68 7.96
N VAL A 263 -15.64 -5.48 7.91
CA VAL A 263 -16.93 -5.20 7.27
C VAL A 263 -16.79 -5.09 5.76
N SER A 264 -15.79 -4.34 5.31
CA SER A 264 -15.46 -4.06 3.91
C SER A 264 -14.16 -3.22 3.91
N GLY A 265 -13.86 -2.52 2.82
CA GLY A 265 -12.79 -1.54 2.73
C GLY A 265 -12.69 -0.95 1.32
N PRO A 266 -12.06 0.22 1.16
CA PRO A 266 -11.66 0.74 -0.14
C PRO A 266 -10.66 -0.21 -0.80
N VAL A 267 -10.95 -0.64 -2.02
CA VAL A 267 -10.04 -1.43 -2.86
C VAL A 267 -9.54 -0.54 -3.98
N TRP A 268 -8.22 -0.49 -4.15
CA TRP A 268 -7.59 0.13 -5.30
C TRP A 268 -7.29 -0.94 -6.35
N ASN A 269 -7.62 -0.65 -7.61
CA ASN A 269 -7.41 -1.54 -8.73
C ASN A 269 -6.56 -0.84 -9.79
N MET A 270 -5.31 -1.30 -9.95
CA MET A 270 -4.40 -0.77 -10.97
C MET A 270 -4.55 -1.43 -12.34
N GLN A 271 -5.37 -2.46 -12.48
CA GLN A 271 -5.56 -3.17 -13.75
C GLN A 271 -6.04 -2.25 -14.89
N PRO A 272 -7.03 -1.36 -14.72
CA PRO A 272 -7.44 -0.44 -15.79
C PRO A 272 -6.29 0.46 -16.27
N THR A 273 -5.45 0.93 -15.36
CA THR A 273 -4.26 1.75 -15.67
C THR A 273 -3.24 0.93 -16.46
N VAL A 274 -2.87 -0.26 -15.96
CA VAL A 274 -1.93 -1.16 -16.62
C VAL A 274 -2.41 -1.53 -18.03
N ASP A 275 -3.69 -1.92 -18.14
CA ASP A 275 -4.30 -2.32 -19.41
C ASP A 275 -4.29 -1.20 -20.44
N TYR A 276 -4.62 0.01 -20.00
CA TYR A 276 -4.63 1.19 -20.85
C TYR A 276 -3.23 1.53 -21.35
N ILE A 277 -2.24 1.58 -20.45
CA ILE A 277 -0.85 1.91 -20.81
C ILE A 277 -0.24 0.87 -21.75
N VAL A 278 -0.38 -0.42 -21.44
CA VAL A 278 0.09 -1.51 -22.31
C VAL A 278 -0.47 -1.32 -23.72
N LYS A 279 -1.77 -1.09 -23.84
CA LYS A 279 -2.41 -0.86 -25.15
C LYS A 279 -1.91 0.40 -25.87
N GLN A 280 -1.65 1.50 -25.14
CA GLN A 280 -1.11 2.72 -25.75
C GLN A 280 0.31 2.50 -26.30
N VAL A 281 1.16 1.78 -25.55
CA VAL A 281 2.53 1.50 -25.96
C VAL A 281 2.58 0.48 -27.11
N GLU A 282 1.77 -0.58 -27.07
CA GLU A 282 1.62 -1.52 -28.18
C GLU A 282 1.18 -0.82 -29.49
N ALA A 283 0.31 0.19 -29.37
CA ALA A 283 -0.16 0.97 -30.51
C ALA A 283 0.83 2.06 -30.98
N GLY A 284 1.93 2.29 -30.26
CA GLY A 284 2.86 3.39 -30.53
C GLY A 284 2.23 4.77 -30.36
N ALA A 285 1.20 4.88 -29.52
CA ALA A 285 0.38 6.08 -29.32
C ALA A 285 0.52 6.70 -27.92
N TYR A 286 1.39 6.14 -27.07
CA TYR A 286 1.62 6.63 -25.72
C TYR A 286 2.16 8.07 -25.71
N THR A 287 1.56 8.89 -24.85
CA THR A 287 2.03 10.23 -24.47
C THR A 287 1.86 10.41 -22.96
N ALA A 288 2.64 11.31 -22.38
CA ALA A 288 2.49 11.69 -20.97
C ALA A 288 1.05 12.16 -20.67
N GLN A 289 0.47 11.65 -19.59
CA GLN A 289 -0.90 12.00 -19.19
C GLN A 289 -1.14 11.80 -17.70
N ASP A 290 -2.16 12.49 -17.19
CA ASP A 290 -2.72 12.23 -15.87
C ASP A 290 -3.71 11.07 -15.97
N LEU A 291 -3.43 9.99 -15.25
CA LEU A 291 -4.21 8.73 -15.28
C LEU A 291 -5.25 8.67 -14.16
N LYS A 292 -5.45 9.76 -13.41
CA LYS A 292 -6.41 9.88 -12.30
C LYS A 292 -7.72 9.13 -12.48
N ASP A 293 -8.38 9.32 -13.63
CA ASP A 293 -9.68 8.70 -13.89
C ASP A 293 -9.64 7.16 -13.84
N PHE A 294 -8.51 6.54 -14.20
CA PHE A 294 -8.34 5.08 -14.20
C PHE A 294 -8.17 4.50 -12.80
N SER A 295 -8.00 5.34 -11.78
CA SER A 295 -8.02 4.95 -10.37
C SER A 295 -9.38 5.21 -9.69
N MET A 296 -10.39 5.69 -10.41
CA MET A 296 -11.72 6.01 -9.88
C MET A 296 -12.73 4.89 -10.13
N VAL A 297 -13.83 4.87 -9.36
CA VAL A 297 -14.88 3.85 -9.45
C VAL A 297 -15.48 3.77 -10.85
N ALA A 298 -15.70 4.91 -11.51
CA ALA A 298 -16.32 4.97 -12.83
C ALA A 298 -15.55 4.21 -13.93
N LYS A 299 -14.23 4.02 -13.77
CA LYS A 299 -13.40 3.22 -14.70
C LYS A 299 -12.95 1.87 -14.10
N GLY A 300 -13.50 1.47 -12.96
CA GLY A 300 -13.14 0.23 -12.26
C GLY A 300 -11.76 0.29 -11.60
N GLY A 301 -11.25 1.49 -11.36
CA GLY A 301 -9.97 1.73 -10.69
C GLY A 301 -10.04 1.71 -9.17
N ALA A 302 -11.25 1.79 -8.64
CA ALA A 302 -11.53 1.70 -7.23
C ALA A 302 -12.86 1.00 -7.04
N ASP A 303 -13.01 0.23 -5.98
CA ASP A 303 -14.25 -0.44 -5.64
C ASP A 303 -14.40 -0.53 -4.12
N LEU A 304 -15.62 -0.70 -3.64
CA LEU A 304 -15.85 -1.12 -2.26
C LEU A 304 -15.72 -2.65 -2.21
N ALA A 305 -14.88 -3.18 -1.32
CA ALA A 305 -14.76 -4.63 -1.14
C ALA A 305 -16.14 -5.26 -0.83
N PRO A 306 -16.37 -6.54 -1.16
CA PRO A 306 -17.63 -7.21 -0.85
C PRO A 306 -18.03 -7.00 0.61
N ILE A 307 -19.23 -6.45 0.82
CA ILE A 307 -19.72 -6.17 2.17
C ILE A 307 -19.96 -7.50 2.90
N ASN A 308 -19.27 -7.67 4.01
CA ASN A 308 -19.31 -8.85 4.84
C ASN A 308 -20.49 -8.80 5.81
N MET A 309 -21.52 -9.61 5.55
CA MET A 309 -22.71 -9.71 6.42
C MET A 309 -22.48 -10.57 7.67
N ASP A 310 -21.36 -11.28 7.76
CA ASP A 310 -21.06 -12.21 8.85
C ASP A 310 -20.36 -11.52 10.04
N VAL A 311 -20.17 -10.20 9.99
CA VAL A 311 -19.53 -9.42 11.05
C VAL A 311 -20.38 -9.36 12.34
N THR A 312 -19.69 -9.26 13.47
CA THR A 312 -20.33 -9.33 14.79
C THR A 312 -20.98 -8.01 15.26
N CYS A 313 -20.66 -6.87 14.66
CA CYS A 313 -21.17 -5.54 15.06
C CYS A 313 -22.61 -5.22 14.63
N GLY A 314 -23.36 -6.18 14.09
CA GLY A 314 -24.80 -6.01 13.81
C GLY A 314 -25.09 -5.17 12.57
N LEU A 315 -24.44 -5.49 11.45
CA LEU A 315 -24.72 -4.88 10.15
C LEU A 315 -26.15 -5.22 9.68
N THR A 316 -26.91 -4.20 9.28
CA THR A 316 -28.29 -4.38 8.81
C THR A 316 -28.36 -4.37 7.30
N GLN A 317 -29.30 -5.14 6.73
CA GLN A 317 -29.53 -5.13 5.28
C GLN A 317 -29.94 -3.74 4.77
N GLU A 318 -30.70 -2.98 5.58
CA GLU A 318 -31.11 -1.62 5.23
C GLU A 318 -29.91 -0.69 5.01
N LEU A 319 -28.93 -0.72 5.91
CA LEU A 319 -27.71 0.08 5.76
C LEU A 319 -26.90 -0.34 4.53
N VAL A 320 -26.83 -1.64 4.25
CA VAL A 320 -26.17 -2.16 3.04
C VAL A 320 -26.87 -1.69 1.77
N ASP A 321 -28.20 -1.72 1.75
CA ASP A 321 -28.98 -1.27 0.58
C ASP A 321 -28.82 0.24 0.36
N GLN A 322 -28.78 1.04 1.43
CA GLN A 322 -28.50 2.48 1.34
C GLN A 322 -27.11 2.76 0.75
N VAL A 323 -26.10 2.01 1.17
CA VAL A 323 -24.72 2.16 0.69
C VAL A 323 -24.58 1.73 -0.78
N LYS A 324 -25.21 0.62 -1.16
CA LYS A 324 -25.25 0.18 -2.57
C LYS A 324 -25.95 1.19 -3.48
N ALA A 325 -27.06 1.78 -3.03
CA ALA A 325 -27.71 2.85 -3.78
C ALA A 325 -26.79 4.06 -3.97
N LYS A 326 -26.01 4.44 -2.94
CA LYS A 326 -25.02 5.50 -3.05
C LYS A 326 -23.87 5.15 -4.00
N GLU A 327 -23.40 3.90 -3.97
CA GLU A 327 -22.39 3.38 -4.90
C GLU A 327 -22.86 3.49 -6.36
N ASP A 328 -24.12 3.16 -6.64
CA ASP A 328 -24.71 3.31 -7.98
C ASP A 328 -24.81 4.79 -8.42
N GLU A 329 -25.11 5.70 -7.49
CA GLU A 329 -25.09 7.13 -7.75
C GLU A 329 -23.68 7.66 -8.06
N ILE A 330 -22.65 7.15 -7.37
CA ILE A 330 -21.23 7.46 -7.67
C ILE A 330 -20.87 6.96 -9.06
N LYS A 331 -21.16 5.68 -9.36
CA LYS A 331 -20.87 5.04 -10.66
C LYS A 331 -21.52 5.78 -11.83
N SER A 332 -22.75 6.27 -11.64
CA SER A 332 -23.48 7.02 -12.66
C SER A 332 -23.13 8.52 -12.72
N GLY A 333 -22.35 9.02 -11.75
CA GLY A 333 -22.02 10.44 -11.62
C GLY A 333 -23.15 11.33 -11.09
N LEU A 334 -24.23 10.73 -10.57
CA LEU A 334 -25.32 11.42 -9.88
C LEU A 334 -24.90 11.96 -8.51
N PHE A 335 -23.93 11.30 -7.88
CA PHE A 335 -23.27 11.75 -6.66
C PHE A 335 -21.77 11.87 -6.90
N ARG A 336 -21.17 12.92 -6.34
CA ARG A 336 -19.71 13.11 -6.33
C ARG A 336 -19.26 13.24 -4.89
N VAL A 337 -18.26 12.45 -4.53
CA VAL A 337 -17.60 12.56 -3.22
C VAL A 337 -16.64 13.75 -3.28
N ASP A 338 -16.73 14.65 -2.30
CA ASP A 338 -15.83 15.78 -2.22
C ASP A 338 -14.39 15.33 -1.93
N ILE A 339 -13.43 15.92 -2.63
CA ILE A 339 -12.00 15.67 -2.44
C ILE A 339 -11.45 16.74 -1.49
N THR A 340 -11.01 16.31 -0.30
CA THR A 340 -10.39 17.19 0.70
C THR A 340 -9.03 16.64 1.10
N GLU A 341 -7.96 17.32 0.71
CA GLU A 341 -6.56 16.86 0.92
C GLU A 341 -5.86 17.57 2.08
N SER A 342 -6.51 18.55 2.71
CA SER A 342 -6.03 19.16 3.95
C SER A 342 -6.07 18.15 5.10
N PRO A 343 -5.16 18.25 6.09
CA PRO A 343 -5.19 17.38 7.25
C PRO A 343 -6.59 17.33 7.88
N PRO A 344 -7.10 16.14 8.25
CA PRO A 344 -8.40 16.00 8.88
C PRO A 344 -8.44 16.82 10.18
N ALA A 345 -9.60 17.39 10.50
CA ALA A 345 -9.77 18.10 11.76
C ALA A 345 -9.43 17.17 12.91
N SER A 346 -8.40 17.49 13.71
CA SER A 346 -8.07 16.64 14.84
C SER A 346 -9.21 16.70 15.85
N SER A 347 -9.67 15.54 16.29
CA SER A 347 -10.55 15.40 17.46
C SER A 347 -9.78 15.58 18.78
N ALA A 348 -8.51 16.01 18.73
CA ALA A 348 -7.66 16.19 19.89
C ALA A 348 -7.84 17.61 20.46
N GLY A 349 -8.79 17.75 21.39
CA GLY A 349 -8.89 18.90 22.29
C GLY A 349 -9.99 19.91 21.96
N GLN A 350 -11.24 19.51 22.19
CA GLN A 350 -12.23 20.36 22.87
C GLN A 350 -12.57 19.72 24.21
#